data_AF-A7VPA6-F1
#
_entry.id   AF-A7VPA6-F1
#
_cell.length_a   1.000
_cell.length_b   1.000
_cell.length_c   1.000
_cell.angle_alpha   90.00
_cell.angle_beta   90.00
_cell.angle_gamma   90.00
#
_symmetry.space_group_name_H-M   'P 1'
#
loop_
_entity.id
_entity.type
_entity.pdbx_description
1 polymer ?
#
loop_
_entity_poly.entity_id
_entity_poly.type
_entity_poly.pdbx_seq_one_letter_code
_entity_poly.pdbx_strand_id
1 'polypeptide(L)'
;MKRNKTVQDTQQLQNSQGAAVQTANRKKLPAWAWWAIGGALAVILAVGGFFGYQKYQEYQEYIAMVDRALNVDTFYTGIQVEGIDVGGKTMEEAKALLEKHEKSLLPDVKIKAVYGQKEYTVDNTYLSFESTLEAALEEAYQYAREGERDERYALVEALETQPKNFEVKAEFDADEKKVGELVKKIEKELNCEVTEAHVKEFNPDSDPMFVYEGGSPGIKVKAEELKQSLVKALEAENLKSELKIPVTETQPKTTVEDVKKQTVKLSEYTTYSTNTENGTHNMALSLAAANGTVLKPGEIFSFNETTGDTTTGALGYLPATGISNNKSVQVYGGGICQSSTTIYGAALRADMEIVTRYNHRWPSSYVPIGQDATVDYPSTDFQFKNSSDYPVYIKAYMDGRTLVVQIYGHPSDEWDTIEVESWQTGVIPPPPTEYIVDESLPEGTVTWWTDACYGYTAEGEKVFYKNGQEVKREPIDSSYYMEGAAVYKIGPNTDPNAPSQNGGGDKPANTSSTTPPASSSTAPSSSQPSSTAPPSSSETSSKPVSSSPSSSEETPTGG
;
A
#
# COMPACT_ATOMS: atom_id res chain seq x y z
N MET A 1 2.40 99.69 -9.21
CA MET A 1 1.33 100.72 -9.18
C MET A 1 1.51 101.58 -10.43
N LYS A 2 0.53 102.10 -11.15
CA LYS A 2 -0.94 102.03 -11.14
C LYS A 2 -1.38 103.01 -12.24
N ARG A 3 -2.51 102.72 -12.87
CA ARG A 3 -3.61 103.64 -13.24
C ARG A 3 -3.32 105.06 -13.78
N ASN A 4 -4.10 105.31 -14.85
CA ASN A 4 -4.94 106.48 -15.13
C ASN A 4 -4.35 107.79 -15.67
N LYS A 5 -5.17 108.31 -16.61
CA LYS A 5 -5.62 109.70 -16.84
C LYS A 5 -4.96 110.49 -17.98
N THR A 6 -5.85 110.93 -18.89
CA THR A 6 -6.06 112.34 -19.33
C THR A 6 -5.24 112.90 -20.50
N VAL A 7 -5.95 113.21 -21.59
CA VAL A 7 -6.09 114.48 -22.37
C VAL A 7 -4.83 115.28 -22.77
N GLN A 8 -4.98 116.00 -23.91
CA GLN A 8 -4.22 117.16 -24.41
C GLN A 8 -3.03 116.84 -25.32
N ASP A 9 -2.63 117.64 -26.31
CA ASP A 9 -3.22 118.75 -27.07
C ASP A 9 -2.21 118.98 -28.22
N THR A 10 -2.70 119.17 -29.44
CA THR A 10 -2.46 120.40 -30.23
C THR A 10 -1.03 120.76 -30.74
N GLN A 11 -1.01 120.97 -32.08
CA GLN A 11 -0.28 122.03 -32.81
C GLN A 11 1.24 121.86 -33.07
N GLN A 12 1.84 122.31 -34.18
CA GLN A 12 1.44 123.02 -35.41
C GLN A 12 2.70 123.21 -36.29
N LEU A 13 2.51 123.83 -37.47
CA LEU A 13 3.47 124.58 -38.31
C LEU A 13 4.14 123.77 -39.44
N GLN A 14 4.23 124.24 -40.70
CA GLN A 14 3.58 125.35 -41.42
C GLN A 14 4.04 125.28 -42.89
N ASN A 15 3.29 125.98 -43.75
CA ASN A 15 3.65 126.53 -45.07
C ASN A 15 3.69 125.56 -46.27
N SER A 16 3.17 125.90 -47.44
CA SER A 16 2.42 127.07 -47.92
C SER A 16 2.02 126.80 -49.37
N GLN A 17 0.90 127.38 -49.79
CA GLN A 17 0.56 127.94 -51.12
C GLN A 17 -0.81 127.47 -51.60
N GLY A 18 -1.69 128.47 -51.77
CA GLY A 18 -3.09 128.28 -52.13
C GLY A 18 -3.33 128.22 -53.63
N ALA A 19 -4.55 127.79 -53.98
CA ALA A 19 -5.34 128.35 -55.08
C ALA A 19 -6.73 127.71 -55.11
N ALA A 20 -7.74 128.59 -55.19
CA ALA A 20 -9.01 128.44 -55.88
C ALA A 20 -9.92 127.23 -55.58
N VAL A 21 -10.99 127.52 -54.84
CA VAL A 21 -12.25 126.78 -54.86
C VAL A 21 -12.86 126.84 -56.27
N GLN A 22 -12.92 125.69 -56.96
CA GLN A 22 -13.81 125.49 -58.09
C GLN A 22 -14.98 124.58 -57.68
N THR A 23 -16.19 125.13 -57.78
CA THR A 23 -17.46 124.42 -57.69
C THR A 23 -17.61 123.47 -58.89
N ALA A 24 -17.26 122.19 -58.69
CA ALA A 24 -17.49 121.14 -59.69
C ALA A 24 -18.89 120.52 -59.52
N ASN A 25 -19.71 120.76 -60.55
CA ASN A 25 -21.08 120.30 -60.71
C ASN A 25 -21.16 118.75 -60.69
N ARG A 26 -21.64 118.12 -59.60
CA ARG A 26 -21.91 116.67 -59.55
C ARG A 26 -23.20 116.37 -60.31
N LYS A 27 -23.05 115.94 -61.57
CA LYS A 27 -24.14 115.34 -62.36
C LYS A 27 -24.67 114.10 -61.64
N LYS A 28 -25.97 114.03 -61.36
CA LYS A 28 -26.65 112.81 -60.88
C LYS A 28 -26.47 111.71 -61.94
N LEU A 29 -25.98 110.55 -61.53
CA LEU A 29 -25.88 109.37 -62.39
C LEU A 29 -27.30 108.98 -62.87
N PRO A 30 -27.48 108.67 -64.17
CA PRO A 30 -28.78 108.28 -64.72
C PRO A 30 -29.25 106.93 -64.15
N ALA A 31 -30.56 106.71 -64.05
CA ALA A 31 -31.14 105.53 -63.39
C ALA A 31 -30.58 104.19 -63.90
N TRP A 32 -30.20 104.08 -65.19
CA TRP A 32 -29.58 102.89 -65.77
C TRP A 32 -28.19 102.55 -65.20
N ALA A 33 -27.46 103.54 -64.67
CA ALA A 33 -26.15 103.31 -64.05
C ALA A 33 -26.26 102.53 -62.74
N TRP A 34 -27.36 102.68 -61.99
CA TRP A 34 -27.67 101.87 -60.81
C TRP A 34 -28.06 100.43 -61.18
N TRP A 35 -28.73 100.23 -62.33
CA TRP A 35 -29.00 98.90 -62.88
C TRP A 35 -27.71 98.21 -63.40
N ALA A 36 -26.79 98.97 -63.99
CA ALA A 36 -25.48 98.45 -64.42
C ALA A 36 -24.57 98.10 -63.24
N ILE A 37 -24.55 98.91 -62.18
CA ILE A 37 -23.82 98.62 -60.93
C ILE A 37 -24.46 97.43 -60.19
N GLY A 38 -25.80 97.37 -60.10
CA GLY A 38 -26.52 96.24 -59.51
C GLY A 38 -26.34 94.94 -60.29
N GLY A 39 -26.33 95.00 -61.63
CA GLY A 39 -26.03 93.87 -62.51
C GLY A 39 -24.58 93.40 -62.38
N ALA A 40 -23.61 94.31 -62.31
CA ALA A 40 -22.20 93.97 -62.07
C ALA A 40 -21.96 93.34 -60.68
N LEU A 41 -22.63 93.85 -59.64
CA LEU A 41 -22.62 93.25 -58.29
C LEU A 41 -23.27 91.86 -58.26
N ALA A 42 -24.38 91.68 -58.98
CA ALA A 42 -25.02 90.37 -59.11
C ALA A 42 -24.13 89.34 -59.82
N VAL A 43 -23.39 89.77 -60.86
CA VAL A 43 -22.41 88.91 -61.56
C VAL A 43 -21.22 88.58 -60.65
N ILE A 44 -20.69 89.54 -59.89
CA ILE A 44 -19.59 89.29 -58.94
C ILE A 44 -20.03 88.35 -57.80
N LEU A 45 -21.25 88.49 -57.29
CA LEU A 45 -21.82 87.57 -56.29
C LEU A 45 -22.10 86.19 -56.86
N ALA A 46 -22.55 86.09 -58.12
CA ALA A 46 -22.76 84.82 -58.80
C ALA A 46 -21.44 84.10 -59.11
N VAL A 47 -20.41 84.83 -59.55
CA VAL A 47 -19.06 84.30 -59.81
C VAL A 47 -18.37 83.94 -58.50
N GLY A 48 -18.45 84.79 -57.46
CA GLY A 48 -17.94 84.48 -56.12
C GLY A 48 -18.68 83.33 -55.46
N GLY A 49 -19.99 83.21 -55.68
CA GLY A 49 -20.79 82.06 -55.27
C GLY A 49 -20.42 80.78 -56.04
N PHE A 50 -20.08 80.87 -57.33
CA PHE A 50 -19.62 79.74 -58.15
C PHE A 50 -18.22 79.28 -57.77
N PHE A 51 -17.25 80.18 -57.56
CA PHE A 51 -15.92 79.84 -57.06
C PHE A 51 -15.96 79.38 -55.60
N GLY A 52 -16.80 79.98 -54.77
CA GLY A 52 -17.08 79.52 -53.41
C GLY A 52 -17.70 78.12 -53.40
N TYR A 53 -18.61 77.83 -54.35
CA TYR A 53 -19.21 76.50 -54.54
C TYR A 53 -18.21 75.48 -55.08
N GLN A 54 -17.34 75.84 -56.03
CA GLN A 54 -16.23 74.98 -56.48
C GLN A 54 -15.25 74.68 -55.36
N LYS A 55 -14.81 75.71 -54.60
CA LYS A 55 -13.96 75.51 -53.43
C LYS A 55 -14.64 74.71 -52.33
N TYR A 56 -15.95 74.87 -52.17
CA TYR A 56 -16.75 74.06 -51.26
C TYR A 56 -16.88 72.62 -51.74
N GLN A 57 -17.03 72.36 -53.04
CA GLN A 57 -17.01 71.00 -53.60
C GLN A 57 -15.63 70.35 -53.46
N GLU A 58 -14.54 71.05 -53.79
CA GLU A 58 -13.16 70.57 -53.54
C GLU A 58 -12.95 70.29 -52.05
N TYR A 59 -13.48 71.14 -51.17
CA TYR A 59 -13.43 70.93 -49.73
C TYR A 59 -14.26 69.72 -49.28
N GLN A 60 -15.43 69.48 -49.87
CA GLN A 60 -16.24 68.29 -49.59
C GLN A 60 -15.59 67.01 -50.12
N GLU A 61 -14.94 67.05 -51.29
CA GLU A 61 -14.18 65.93 -51.84
C GLU A 61 -12.93 65.63 -51.02
N TYR A 62 -12.23 66.67 -50.56
CA TYR A 62 -11.12 66.55 -49.61
C TYR A 62 -11.58 65.94 -48.29
N ILE A 63 -12.71 66.42 -47.74
CA ILE A 63 -13.32 65.86 -46.54
C ILE A 63 -13.68 64.39 -46.76
N ALA A 64 -14.31 64.05 -47.88
CA ALA A 64 -14.71 62.67 -48.18
C ALA A 64 -13.49 61.75 -48.42
N MET A 65 -12.40 62.27 -48.98
CA MET A 65 -11.14 61.56 -49.14
C MET A 65 -10.49 61.28 -47.78
N VAL A 66 -10.36 62.31 -46.94
CA VAL A 66 -9.84 62.20 -45.56
C VAL A 66 -10.70 61.25 -44.74
N ASP A 67 -12.03 61.32 -44.89
CA ASP A 67 -12.97 60.44 -44.19
C ASP A 67 -12.81 58.97 -44.61
N ARG A 68 -12.61 58.68 -45.90
CA ARG A 68 -12.30 57.31 -46.38
C ARG A 68 -10.93 56.81 -45.90
N ALA A 69 -9.95 57.70 -45.75
CA ALA A 69 -8.62 57.33 -45.27
C ALA A 69 -8.62 57.08 -43.75
N LEU A 70 -9.46 57.79 -42.99
CA LEU A 70 -9.54 57.71 -41.52
C LEU A 70 -10.56 56.69 -40.98
N ASN A 71 -11.63 56.41 -41.73
CA ASN A 71 -12.70 55.51 -41.28
C ASN A 71 -12.54 54.12 -41.94
N VAL A 72 -11.43 53.46 -41.61
CA VAL A 72 -11.13 52.08 -41.99
C VAL A 72 -11.23 51.16 -40.78
N ASP A 73 -11.72 49.94 -40.99
CA ASP A 73 -11.84 48.90 -39.95
C ASP A 73 -10.58 47.99 -39.86
N THR A 74 -9.51 48.42 -40.51
CA THR A 74 -8.20 47.74 -40.58
C THR A 74 -7.12 48.57 -39.90
N PHE A 75 -5.98 47.99 -39.56
CA PHE A 75 -4.81 48.79 -39.17
C PHE A 75 -4.40 49.71 -40.32
N TYR A 76 -3.94 50.92 -40.02
CA TYR A 76 -3.39 51.82 -41.03
C TYR A 76 -2.14 51.22 -41.67
N THR A 77 -1.97 51.43 -42.98
CA THR A 77 -0.78 51.00 -43.71
C THR A 77 0.47 51.61 -43.07
N GLY A 78 1.49 50.80 -42.81
CA GLY A 78 2.72 51.23 -42.12
C GLY A 78 2.75 50.95 -40.61
N ILE A 79 1.66 50.40 -40.03
CA ILE A 79 1.67 49.87 -38.66
C ILE A 79 2.29 48.47 -38.64
N GLN A 80 3.25 48.27 -37.73
CA GLN A 80 3.93 47.01 -37.50
C GLN A 80 3.82 46.61 -36.02
N VAL A 81 3.74 45.32 -35.74
CA VAL A 81 3.81 44.76 -34.39
C VAL A 81 4.91 43.70 -34.38
N GLU A 82 5.90 43.81 -33.47
CA GLU A 82 7.12 42.98 -33.48
C GLU A 82 7.84 42.95 -34.85
N GLY A 83 7.82 44.07 -35.57
CA GLY A 83 8.42 44.20 -36.90
C GLY A 83 7.65 43.50 -38.02
N ILE A 84 6.48 42.93 -37.72
CA ILE A 84 5.60 42.29 -38.68
C ILE A 84 4.54 43.28 -39.14
N ASP A 85 4.40 43.44 -40.47
CA ASP A 85 3.44 44.36 -41.09
C ASP A 85 2.00 43.86 -40.90
N VAL A 86 1.21 44.65 -40.16
CA VAL A 86 -0.22 44.43 -39.94
C VAL A 86 -1.09 45.43 -40.69
N GLY A 87 -0.49 46.37 -41.43
CA GLY A 87 -1.19 47.37 -42.21
C GLY A 87 -2.20 46.76 -43.19
N GLY A 88 -3.41 47.31 -43.21
CA GLY A 88 -4.51 46.83 -44.06
C GLY A 88 -5.17 45.53 -43.61
N LYS A 89 -4.77 44.96 -42.46
CA LYS A 89 -5.42 43.78 -41.87
C LYS A 89 -6.48 44.18 -40.85
N THR A 90 -7.48 43.33 -40.64
CA THR A 90 -8.40 43.49 -39.51
C THR A 90 -7.73 43.09 -38.19
N MET A 91 -8.34 43.45 -37.06
CA MET A 91 -7.89 43.00 -35.73
C MET A 91 -7.72 41.48 -35.66
N GLU A 92 -8.70 40.74 -36.21
CA GLU A 92 -8.73 39.28 -36.20
C GLU A 92 -7.62 38.68 -37.08
N GLU A 93 -7.37 39.27 -38.25
CA GLU A 93 -6.32 38.83 -39.17
C GLU A 93 -4.92 39.11 -38.62
N ALA A 94 -4.71 40.27 -37.99
CA ALA A 94 -3.46 40.62 -37.33
C ALA A 94 -3.19 39.71 -36.12
N LYS A 95 -4.21 39.46 -35.28
CA LYS A 95 -4.12 38.55 -34.14
C LYS A 95 -3.76 37.13 -34.57
N ALA A 96 -4.46 36.55 -35.55
CA ALA A 96 -4.16 35.20 -36.05
C ALA A 96 -2.75 35.07 -36.64
N LEU A 97 -2.23 36.14 -37.24
CA LEU A 97 -0.90 36.18 -37.83
C LEU A 97 0.19 36.21 -36.76
N LEU A 98 -0.01 36.98 -35.68
CA LEU A 98 0.95 37.12 -34.59
C LEU A 98 0.90 35.96 -33.59
N GLU A 99 -0.27 35.37 -33.30
CA GLU A 99 -0.41 34.14 -32.48
C GLU A 99 0.44 32.97 -33.03
N LYS A 100 0.61 32.91 -34.35
CA LYS A 100 1.47 31.91 -35.00
C LYS A 100 2.96 32.17 -34.75
N HIS A 101 3.35 33.44 -34.69
CA HIS A 101 4.71 33.88 -34.38
C HIS A 101 5.03 33.70 -32.89
N GLU A 102 4.03 33.86 -32.03
CA GLU A 102 4.11 33.73 -30.58
C GLU A 102 4.66 32.36 -30.11
N LYS A 103 4.26 31.27 -30.77
CA LYS A 103 4.80 29.92 -30.51
C LYS A 103 6.29 29.77 -30.81
N SER A 104 6.85 30.63 -31.66
CA SER A 104 8.29 30.63 -31.96
C SER A 104 9.12 31.38 -30.91
N LEU A 105 8.47 32.13 -30.02
CA LEU A 105 9.11 32.84 -28.91
C LEU A 105 9.40 31.90 -27.73
N LEU A 106 8.74 30.73 -27.65
CA LEU A 106 8.96 29.76 -26.58
C LEU A 106 10.39 29.18 -26.64
N PRO A 107 11.10 29.12 -25.50
CA PRO A 107 12.44 28.55 -25.47
C PRO A 107 12.43 27.02 -25.69
N ASP A 108 13.54 26.49 -26.24
CA ASP A 108 13.75 25.04 -26.41
C ASP A 108 14.14 24.40 -25.07
N VAL A 109 13.13 23.98 -24.29
CA VAL A 109 13.28 23.31 -23.00
C VAL A 109 13.35 21.79 -23.18
N LYS A 110 14.40 21.17 -22.62
CA LYS A 110 14.59 19.72 -22.51
C LYS A 110 15.30 19.35 -21.21
N ILE A 111 14.60 19.47 -20.10
CA ILE A 111 15.11 19.06 -18.78
C ILE A 111 14.76 17.59 -18.55
N LYS A 112 15.73 16.81 -18.07
CA LYS A 112 15.54 15.38 -17.72
C LYS A 112 15.58 15.19 -16.21
N ALA A 113 14.46 14.85 -15.59
CA ALA A 113 14.43 14.44 -14.20
C ALA A 113 14.68 12.92 -14.09
N VAL A 114 15.69 12.50 -13.32
CA VAL A 114 16.16 11.11 -13.27
C VAL A 114 16.21 10.53 -11.86
N TYR A 115 15.84 9.25 -11.73
CA TYR A 115 16.06 8.42 -10.54
C TYR A 115 16.29 6.96 -10.95
N GLY A 116 17.51 6.45 -10.71
CA GLY A 116 17.90 5.11 -11.16
C GLY A 116 17.81 4.99 -12.68
N GLN A 117 16.92 4.13 -13.17
CA GLN A 117 16.64 3.93 -14.60
C GLN A 117 15.41 4.70 -15.10
N LYS A 118 14.66 5.39 -14.21
CA LYS A 118 13.48 6.16 -14.62
C LYS A 118 13.88 7.56 -15.05
N GLU A 119 13.37 7.98 -16.20
CA GLU A 119 13.56 9.31 -16.77
C GLU A 119 12.21 9.99 -17.03
N TYR A 120 12.09 11.26 -16.65
CA TYR A 120 10.93 12.11 -16.89
C TYR A 120 11.39 13.36 -17.65
N THR A 121 10.82 13.61 -18.83
CA THR A 121 11.17 14.78 -19.64
C THR A 121 10.25 15.95 -19.30
N VAL A 122 10.84 17.11 -19.09
CA VAL A 122 10.16 18.39 -18.90
C VAL A 122 10.54 19.29 -20.07
N ASP A 123 9.52 19.76 -20.79
CA ASP A 123 9.64 20.57 -22.00
C ASP A 123 8.86 21.89 -21.87
N ASN A 124 8.70 22.61 -22.99
CA ASN A 124 8.03 23.91 -23.02
C ASN A 124 6.54 23.88 -22.64
N THR A 125 5.91 22.70 -22.54
CA THR A 125 4.51 22.58 -22.11
C THR A 125 4.34 22.92 -20.62
N TYR A 126 5.43 22.88 -19.85
CA TYR A 126 5.50 23.22 -18.43
C TYR A 126 5.80 24.70 -18.16
N LEU A 127 5.85 25.54 -19.20
CA LEU A 127 5.93 26.99 -19.06
C LEU A 127 4.53 27.62 -19.15
N SER A 128 4.26 28.62 -18.32
CA SER A 128 3.21 29.60 -18.55
C SER A 128 3.74 30.69 -19.46
N PHE A 129 2.87 31.18 -20.33
CA PHE A 129 3.19 32.17 -21.34
C PHE A 129 2.23 33.33 -21.19
N GLU A 130 2.77 34.51 -20.86
CA GLU A 130 2.02 35.77 -20.83
C GLU A 130 2.63 36.73 -21.85
N SER A 131 1.79 37.33 -22.69
CA SER A 131 2.22 38.30 -23.68
C SER A 131 1.37 39.56 -23.61
N THR A 132 2.01 40.70 -23.88
CA THR A 132 1.29 41.97 -24.08
C THR A 132 0.74 42.08 -25.50
N LEU A 133 0.59 40.98 -26.24
CA LEU A 133 0.22 40.99 -27.66
C LEU A 133 -1.14 41.65 -27.88
N GLU A 134 -2.15 41.31 -27.08
CA GLU A 134 -3.48 41.91 -27.20
C GLU A 134 -3.46 43.41 -26.89
N ALA A 135 -2.72 43.82 -25.86
CA ALA A 135 -2.57 45.23 -25.50
C ALA A 135 -1.82 46.02 -26.57
N ALA A 136 -0.75 45.45 -27.14
CA ALA A 136 0.02 46.06 -28.22
C ALA A 136 -0.79 46.15 -29.52
N LEU A 137 -1.61 45.15 -29.82
CA LEU A 137 -2.55 45.18 -30.95
C LEU A 137 -3.63 46.25 -30.76
N GLU A 138 -4.19 46.38 -29.56
CA GLU A 138 -5.18 47.43 -29.28
C GLU A 138 -4.54 48.82 -29.37
N GLU A 139 -3.34 49.02 -28.82
CA GLU A 139 -2.61 50.29 -28.93
C GLU A 139 -2.28 50.62 -30.40
N ALA A 140 -1.81 49.63 -31.15
CA ALA A 140 -1.54 49.74 -32.58
C ALA A 140 -2.81 50.05 -33.40
N TYR A 141 -3.97 49.54 -32.96
CA TYR A 141 -5.26 49.80 -33.57
C TYR A 141 -5.73 51.21 -33.24
N GLN A 142 -5.63 51.68 -32.00
CA GLN A 142 -6.08 53.03 -31.63
C GLN A 142 -5.20 54.16 -32.20
N TYR A 143 -4.00 53.84 -32.69
CA TYR A 143 -3.11 54.82 -33.32
C TYR A 143 -3.82 55.63 -34.41
N ALA A 144 -3.80 56.96 -34.32
CA ALA A 144 -4.47 57.90 -35.24
C ALA A 144 -6.02 57.79 -35.32
N ARG A 145 -6.67 57.16 -34.32
CA ARG A 145 -8.14 57.10 -34.22
C ARG A 145 -8.74 58.09 -33.20
N GLU A 146 -7.92 58.65 -32.32
CA GLU A 146 -8.32 59.68 -31.34
C GLU A 146 -7.89 61.09 -31.76
N GLY A 147 -8.66 62.12 -31.37
CA GLY A 147 -8.33 63.53 -31.60
C GLY A 147 -9.10 64.20 -32.75
N GLU A 148 -8.71 65.44 -33.06
CA GLU A 148 -9.32 66.22 -34.13
C GLU A 148 -8.93 65.67 -35.51
N ARG A 149 -9.82 65.78 -36.49
CA ARG A 149 -9.71 65.07 -37.78
C ARG A 149 -8.41 65.37 -38.54
N ASP A 150 -7.95 66.62 -38.51
CA ASP A 150 -6.76 67.04 -39.24
C ASP A 150 -5.48 66.49 -38.59
N GLU A 151 -5.47 66.30 -37.27
CA GLU A 151 -4.37 65.69 -36.51
C GLU A 151 -4.28 64.19 -36.79
N ARG A 152 -5.43 63.51 -36.81
CA ARG A 152 -5.53 62.09 -37.18
C ARG A 152 -4.99 61.83 -38.59
N TYR A 153 -5.38 62.66 -39.56
CA TYR A 153 -4.95 62.49 -40.95
C TYR A 153 -3.44 62.70 -41.12
N ALA A 154 -2.86 63.69 -40.44
CA ALA A 154 -1.41 63.91 -40.45
C ALA A 154 -0.62 62.72 -39.87
N LEU A 155 -1.15 62.05 -38.84
CA LEU A 155 -0.55 60.84 -38.29
C LEU A 155 -0.60 59.67 -39.28
N VAL A 156 -1.70 59.50 -40.01
CA VAL A 156 -1.83 58.45 -41.04
C VAL A 156 -0.90 58.71 -42.23
N GLU A 157 -0.79 59.96 -42.69
CA GLU A 157 0.12 60.35 -43.78
C GLU A 157 1.60 60.13 -43.40
N ALA A 158 1.95 60.37 -42.13
CA ALA A 158 3.30 60.14 -41.64
C ALA A 158 3.72 58.65 -41.70
N LEU A 159 2.78 57.72 -41.51
CA LEU A 159 3.04 56.28 -41.55
C LEU A 159 3.53 55.79 -42.93
N GLU A 160 3.21 56.50 -44.01
CA GLU A 160 3.68 56.16 -45.37
C GLU A 160 5.21 56.27 -45.52
N THR A 161 5.83 57.16 -44.73
CA THR A 161 7.29 57.40 -44.79
C THR A 161 8.01 56.98 -43.52
N GLN A 162 7.29 56.81 -42.40
CA GLN A 162 7.81 56.41 -41.10
C GLN A 162 6.90 55.34 -40.48
N PRO A 163 7.12 54.05 -40.81
CA PRO A 163 6.39 52.96 -40.20
C PRO A 163 6.52 52.99 -38.67
N LYS A 164 5.43 52.69 -37.97
CA LYS A 164 5.40 52.66 -36.51
C LYS A 164 5.35 51.23 -36.02
N ASN A 165 6.38 50.83 -35.29
CA ASN A 165 6.46 49.51 -34.65
C ASN A 165 5.96 49.57 -33.20
N PHE A 166 5.13 48.60 -32.83
CA PHE A 166 4.69 48.34 -31.46
C PHE A 166 5.36 47.06 -30.96
N GLU A 167 5.97 47.14 -29.78
CA GLU A 167 6.70 46.02 -29.17
C GLU A 167 5.77 45.19 -28.30
N VAL A 168 5.91 43.87 -28.39
CA VAL A 168 5.23 42.87 -27.55
C VAL A 168 6.25 42.34 -26.56
N LYS A 169 5.95 42.48 -25.27
CA LYS A 169 6.71 41.82 -24.22
C LYS A 169 6.13 40.42 -24.00
N ALA A 170 6.99 39.42 -24.06
CA ALA A 170 6.67 38.05 -23.70
C ALA A 170 7.45 37.68 -22.44
N GLU A 171 6.74 37.22 -21.42
CA GLU A 171 7.30 36.69 -20.19
C GLU A 171 6.94 35.21 -20.07
N PHE A 172 7.90 34.41 -19.63
CA PHE A 172 7.76 32.97 -19.45
C PHE A 172 8.10 32.64 -18.00
N ASP A 173 7.18 31.95 -17.33
CA ASP A 173 7.38 31.45 -15.99
C ASP A 173 7.12 29.94 -15.96
N ALA A 174 7.57 29.27 -14.91
CA ALA A 174 7.20 27.88 -14.70
C ALA A 174 5.69 27.78 -14.39
N ASP A 175 4.97 26.93 -15.12
CA ASP A 175 3.58 26.59 -14.80
C ASP A 175 3.58 25.69 -13.56
N GLU A 176 3.55 26.32 -12.39
CA GLU A 176 3.61 25.64 -11.09
C GLU A 176 2.55 24.55 -10.93
N LYS A 177 1.40 24.71 -11.59
CA LYS A 177 0.31 23.73 -11.53
C LYS A 177 0.69 22.47 -12.31
N LYS A 178 1.16 22.60 -13.56
CA LYS A 178 1.62 21.47 -14.36
C LYS A 178 2.86 20.80 -13.77
N VAL A 179 3.80 21.59 -13.24
CA VAL A 179 4.97 21.06 -12.52
C VAL A 179 4.50 20.27 -11.30
N GLY A 180 3.53 20.79 -10.53
CA GLY A 180 2.92 20.07 -9.42
C GLY A 180 2.22 18.76 -9.82
N GLU A 181 1.55 18.72 -10.97
CA GLU A 181 0.94 17.50 -11.53
C GLU A 181 1.98 16.46 -11.93
N LEU A 182 3.11 16.88 -12.53
CA LEU A 182 4.23 16.00 -12.82
C LEU A 182 4.86 15.44 -11.55
N VAL A 183 5.10 16.28 -10.53
CA VAL A 183 5.62 15.83 -9.23
C VAL A 183 4.72 14.76 -8.63
N LYS A 184 3.40 14.96 -8.63
CA LYS A 184 2.43 13.96 -8.15
C LYS A 184 2.49 12.65 -8.94
N LYS A 185 2.70 12.72 -10.26
CA LYS A 185 2.89 11.54 -11.09
C LYS A 185 4.17 10.79 -10.71
N ILE A 186 5.28 11.51 -10.53
CA ILE A 186 6.57 10.96 -10.11
C ILE A 186 6.43 10.31 -8.72
N GLU A 187 5.79 10.98 -7.76
CA GLU A 187 5.49 10.42 -6.44
C GLU A 187 4.72 9.11 -6.54
N LYS A 188 3.66 9.05 -7.35
CA LYS A 188 2.86 7.84 -7.51
C LYS A 188 3.64 6.67 -8.10
N GLU A 189 4.60 6.95 -8.98
CA GLU A 189 5.40 5.93 -9.66
C GLU A 189 6.65 5.50 -8.88
N LEU A 190 7.23 6.38 -8.06
CA LEU A 190 8.47 6.12 -7.33
C LEU A 190 8.26 5.81 -5.85
N ASN A 191 7.21 6.32 -5.22
CA ASN A 191 6.99 6.06 -3.80
C ASN A 191 6.67 4.59 -3.58
N CYS A 192 7.48 3.94 -2.76
CA CYS A 192 7.26 2.57 -2.33
C CYS A 192 7.61 2.45 -0.85
N GLU A 193 6.86 1.61 -0.14
CA GLU A 193 7.18 1.30 1.24
C GLU A 193 8.41 0.39 1.30
N VAL A 194 9.14 0.48 2.41
CA VAL A 194 10.22 -0.46 2.69
C VAL A 194 9.62 -1.85 2.85
N THR A 195 10.26 -2.86 2.26
CA THR A 195 9.91 -4.26 2.47
C THR A 195 11.02 -4.90 3.28
N GLU A 196 10.67 -5.53 4.40
CA GLU A 196 11.64 -6.24 5.23
C GLU A 196 11.97 -7.60 4.61
N ALA A 197 13.14 -8.15 4.93
CA ALA A 197 13.43 -9.53 4.58
C ALA A 197 12.42 -10.46 5.26
N HIS A 198 12.01 -11.53 4.58
CA HIS A 198 10.99 -12.45 5.07
C HIS A 198 11.15 -13.86 4.47
N VAL A 199 10.40 -14.81 5.02
CA VAL A 199 10.23 -16.14 4.41
C VAL A 199 9.28 -15.99 3.23
N LYS A 200 9.77 -16.25 2.03
CA LYS A 200 9.00 -16.21 0.79
C LYS A 200 8.14 -17.46 0.62
N GLU A 201 8.73 -18.63 0.89
CA GLU A 201 8.07 -19.92 0.75
C GLU A 201 8.46 -20.87 1.89
N PHE A 202 7.49 -21.66 2.34
CA PHE A 202 7.67 -22.74 3.30
C PHE A 202 7.20 -24.05 2.68
N ASN A 203 8.14 -24.96 2.46
CA ASN A 203 7.91 -26.27 1.85
C ASN A 203 8.40 -27.35 2.85
N PRO A 204 7.55 -27.83 3.78
CA PRO A 204 7.97 -28.69 4.91
C PRO A 204 8.68 -29.98 4.49
N ASP A 205 8.38 -30.49 3.30
CA ASP A 205 8.91 -31.76 2.78
C ASP A 205 10.09 -31.57 1.81
N SER A 206 10.54 -30.34 1.58
CA SER A 206 11.64 -30.01 0.66
C SER A 206 12.94 -29.70 1.40
N ASP A 207 14.06 -29.80 0.67
CA ASP A 207 15.37 -29.30 1.09
C ASP A 207 15.90 -28.30 0.03
N PRO A 208 16.00 -26.99 0.35
CA PRO A 208 15.73 -26.37 1.65
C PRO A 208 14.23 -26.25 1.96
N MET A 209 13.89 -26.36 3.24
CA MET A 209 12.51 -26.22 3.74
C MET A 209 11.97 -24.78 3.68
N PHE A 210 12.86 -23.78 3.76
CA PHE A 210 12.51 -22.36 3.72
C PHE A 210 13.24 -21.67 2.58
N VAL A 211 12.50 -20.88 1.80
CA VAL A 211 13.04 -19.94 0.81
C VAL A 211 12.85 -18.54 1.36
N TYR A 212 13.91 -17.73 1.35
CA TYR A 212 13.92 -16.38 1.92
C TYR A 212 14.06 -15.34 0.80
N GLU A 213 13.43 -14.18 0.99
CA GLU A 213 13.57 -13.03 0.11
C GLU A 213 14.10 -11.83 0.91
N GLY A 214 15.06 -11.10 0.31
CA GLY A 214 15.64 -9.92 0.92
C GLY A 214 14.70 -8.73 0.88
N GLY A 215 14.91 -7.79 1.81
CA GLY A 215 14.17 -6.54 1.81
C GLY A 215 14.55 -5.62 0.66
N SER A 216 13.61 -4.76 0.24
CA SER A 216 13.86 -3.69 -0.73
C SER A 216 13.71 -2.32 -0.06
N PRO A 217 14.58 -1.34 -0.38
CA PRO A 217 14.50 0.00 0.20
C PRO A 217 13.15 0.66 -0.09
N GLY A 218 12.60 1.34 0.92
CA GLY A 218 11.49 2.25 0.74
C GLY A 218 11.97 3.56 0.13
N ILE A 219 11.23 4.08 -0.83
CA ILE A 219 11.54 5.34 -1.52
C ILE A 219 10.41 6.32 -1.25
N LYS A 220 10.77 7.54 -0.83
CA LYS A 220 9.82 8.64 -0.70
C LYS A 220 10.36 9.89 -1.38
N VAL A 221 9.73 10.28 -2.48
CA VAL A 221 10.06 11.50 -3.22
C VAL A 221 9.83 12.71 -2.32
N LYS A 222 10.79 13.63 -2.32
CA LYS A 222 10.68 14.90 -1.62
C LYS A 222 9.98 15.92 -2.53
N ALA A 223 8.65 15.86 -2.57
CA ALA A 223 7.81 16.60 -3.51
C ALA A 223 8.12 18.10 -3.57
N GLU A 224 8.25 18.76 -2.42
CA GLU A 224 8.53 20.20 -2.36
C GLU A 224 9.93 20.54 -2.89
N GLU A 225 10.96 19.76 -2.50
CA GLU A 225 12.33 19.94 -3.01
C GLU A 225 12.39 19.69 -4.53
N LEU A 226 11.67 18.67 -5.02
CA LEU A 226 11.58 18.36 -6.44
C LEU A 226 10.87 19.48 -7.21
N LYS A 227 9.71 19.96 -6.73
CA LYS A 227 8.96 21.06 -7.34
C LYS A 227 9.84 22.31 -7.46
N GLN A 228 10.48 22.70 -6.36
CA GLN A 228 11.38 23.86 -6.35
C GLN A 228 12.56 23.69 -7.32
N SER A 229 13.13 22.49 -7.40
CA SER A 229 14.25 22.22 -8.31
C SER A 229 13.81 22.26 -9.78
N LEU A 230 12.61 21.77 -10.10
CA LEU A 230 12.05 21.83 -11.45
C LEU A 230 11.70 23.26 -11.88
N VAL A 231 11.07 24.03 -11.00
CA VAL A 231 10.77 25.47 -11.24
C VAL A 231 12.06 26.24 -11.50
N LYS A 232 13.05 26.10 -10.61
CA LYS A 232 14.37 26.74 -10.79
C LYS A 232 15.07 26.32 -12.08
N ALA A 233 14.92 25.07 -12.51
CA ALA A 233 15.51 24.58 -13.75
C ALA A 233 14.80 25.15 -14.99
N LEU A 234 13.49 25.39 -14.92
CA LEU A 234 12.69 26.03 -15.99
C LEU A 234 12.94 27.53 -16.11
N GLU A 235 13.31 28.19 -15.02
CA GLU A 235 13.65 29.62 -14.99
C GLU A 235 15.13 29.91 -15.28
N ALA A 236 15.98 28.87 -15.28
CA ALA A 236 17.41 29.01 -15.54
C ALA A 236 17.71 29.12 -17.04
N GLU A 237 18.80 29.81 -17.39
CA GLU A 237 19.27 29.91 -18.79
C GLU A 237 19.69 28.56 -19.40
N ASN A 238 19.97 27.54 -18.56
CA ASN A 238 20.36 26.20 -18.99
C ASN A 238 19.18 25.21 -19.02
N LEU A 239 18.33 25.38 -20.02
CA LEU A 239 17.09 24.62 -20.23
C LEU A 239 17.32 23.21 -20.80
N LYS A 240 18.57 22.74 -20.89
CA LYS A 240 18.97 21.40 -21.36
C LYS A 240 19.82 20.70 -20.31
N SER A 241 19.23 20.46 -19.14
CA SER A 241 19.92 19.94 -17.97
C SER A 241 19.33 18.62 -17.47
N GLU A 242 20.16 17.84 -16.77
CA GLU A 242 19.74 16.65 -16.03
C GLU A 242 19.56 17.01 -14.55
N LEU A 243 18.41 16.64 -13.99
CA LEU A 243 18.00 16.92 -12.63
C LEU A 243 17.80 15.60 -11.88
N LYS A 244 18.53 15.40 -10.79
CA LYS A 244 18.32 14.22 -9.93
C LYS A 244 17.09 14.43 -9.07
N ILE A 245 16.19 13.45 -9.06
CA ILE A 245 14.98 13.50 -8.24
C ILE A 245 15.39 13.34 -6.76
N PRO A 246 15.11 14.31 -5.88
CA PRO A 246 15.41 14.19 -4.47
C PRO A 246 14.45 13.21 -3.82
N VAL A 247 15.00 12.18 -3.17
CA VAL A 247 14.26 11.16 -2.44
C VAL A 247 14.81 11.02 -1.02
N THR A 248 13.98 10.49 -0.13
CA THR A 248 14.39 9.90 1.15
C THR A 248 14.30 8.39 0.99
N GLU A 249 15.43 7.70 1.13
CA GLU A 249 15.51 6.25 1.10
C GLU A 249 15.53 5.69 2.52
N THR A 250 14.70 4.67 2.76
CA THR A 250 14.65 3.93 4.02
C THR A 250 15.09 2.49 3.74
N GLN A 251 16.24 2.10 4.30
CA GLN A 251 16.75 0.73 4.15
C GLN A 251 15.96 -0.24 5.03
N PRO A 252 15.79 -1.51 4.60
CA PRO A 252 15.21 -2.55 5.45
C PRO A 252 16.05 -2.74 6.71
N LYS A 253 15.39 -3.00 7.84
CA LYS A 253 16.04 -3.24 9.13
C LYS A 253 16.51 -4.67 9.28
N THR A 254 15.82 -5.62 8.64
CA THR A 254 16.06 -7.05 8.78
C THR A 254 16.72 -7.59 7.51
N THR A 255 17.79 -8.36 7.68
CA THR A 255 18.47 -9.09 6.59
C THR A 255 17.94 -10.53 6.46
N VAL A 256 18.24 -11.21 5.36
CA VAL A 256 17.88 -12.63 5.19
C VAL A 256 18.53 -13.49 6.28
N GLU A 257 19.75 -13.15 6.69
CA GLU A 257 20.48 -13.82 7.77
C GLU A 257 19.77 -13.65 9.12
N ASP A 258 19.16 -12.49 9.37
CA ASP A 258 18.38 -12.24 10.58
C ASP A 258 17.09 -13.06 10.57
N VAL A 259 16.35 -13.07 9.45
CA VAL A 259 15.13 -13.90 9.31
C VAL A 259 15.44 -15.37 9.52
N LYS A 260 16.57 -15.87 8.99
CA LYS A 260 17.03 -17.25 9.22
C LYS A 260 17.25 -17.56 10.70
N LYS A 261 17.89 -16.64 11.44
CA LYS A 261 18.07 -16.78 12.91
C LYS A 261 16.76 -16.66 13.69
N GLN A 262 15.78 -15.96 13.12
CA GLN A 262 14.44 -15.80 13.67
C GLN A 262 13.45 -16.87 13.18
N THR A 263 13.89 -17.84 12.37
CA THR A 263 13.04 -18.94 11.88
C THR A 263 13.64 -20.25 12.36
N VAL A 264 13.44 -20.55 13.65
CA VAL A 264 14.00 -21.75 14.31
C VAL A 264 12.89 -22.68 14.76
N LYS A 265 13.24 -23.95 15.03
CA LYS A 265 12.30 -24.91 15.60
C LYS A 265 12.02 -24.52 17.06
N LEU A 266 10.80 -24.04 17.32
CA LEU A 266 10.34 -23.66 18.67
C LEU A 266 10.00 -24.90 19.48
N SER A 267 9.35 -25.89 18.84
CA SER A 267 8.97 -27.12 19.51
C SER A 267 8.96 -28.32 18.58
N GLU A 268 9.06 -29.48 19.21
CA GLU A 268 8.77 -30.78 18.60
C GLU A 268 8.01 -31.61 19.63
N TYR A 269 6.92 -32.23 19.20
CA TYR A 269 6.19 -33.18 20.03
C TYR A 269 5.85 -34.41 19.21
N THR A 270 5.92 -35.57 19.88
CA THR A 270 5.66 -36.86 19.25
C THR A 270 4.74 -37.70 20.09
N THR A 271 3.91 -38.50 19.43
CA THR A 271 3.17 -39.60 20.06
C THR A 271 3.33 -40.86 19.24
N TYR A 272 3.24 -42.02 19.87
CA TYR A 272 3.38 -43.31 19.19
C TYR A 272 2.02 -43.99 19.02
N SER A 273 1.73 -44.48 17.81
CA SER A 273 0.45 -45.10 17.48
C SER A 273 0.47 -46.62 17.65
N THR A 274 -0.45 -47.11 18.48
CA THR A 274 -0.78 -48.54 18.61
C THR A 274 -2.07 -48.91 17.88
N ASN A 275 -2.59 -48.02 17.02
CA ASN A 275 -3.83 -48.23 16.30
C ASN A 275 -3.67 -49.28 15.16
N THR A 276 -4.82 -49.67 14.61
CA THR A 276 -4.96 -50.41 13.35
C THR A 276 -4.41 -49.63 12.17
N GLU A 277 -4.16 -50.32 11.06
CA GLU A 277 -3.70 -49.70 9.81
C GLU A 277 -4.62 -48.57 9.33
N ASN A 278 -5.94 -48.75 9.37
CA ASN A 278 -6.90 -47.71 9.03
C ASN A 278 -6.78 -46.47 9.93
N GLY A 279 -6.61 -46.68 11.24
CA GLY A 279 -6.41 -45.55 12.16
C GLY A 279 -5.08 -44.83 11.91
N THR A 280 -4.00 -45.57 11.66
CA THR A 280 -2.70 -45.00 11.27
C THR A 280 -2.79 -44.22 9.95
N HIS A 281 -3.54 -44.72 8.96
CA HIS A 281 -3.83 -44.00 7.72
C HIS A 281 -4.58 -42.68 7.98
N ASN A 282 -5.63 -42.71 8.81
CA ASN A 282 -6.39 -41.51 9.16
C ASN A 282 -5.51 -40.45 9.85
N MET A 283 -4.63 -40.88 10.75
CA MET A 283 -3.67 -40.00 11.41
C MET A 283 -2.69 -39.38 10.39
N ALA A 284 -2.12 -40.19 9.50
CA ALA A 284 -1.24 -39.71 8.42
C ALA A 284 -1.94 -38.67 7.54
N LEU A 285 -3.19 -38.92 7.14
CA LEU A 285 -3.98 -38.01 6.34
C LEU A 285 -4.27 -36.69 7.07
N SER A 286 -4.63 -36.75 8.36
CA SER A 286 -4.87 -35.54 9.15
C SER A 286 -3.60 -34.70 9.40
N LEU A 287 -2.44 -35.34 9.60
CA LEU A 287 -1.17 -34.63 9.72
C LEU A 287 -0.73 -34.04 8.38
N ALA A 288 -0.94 -34.75 7.27
CA ALA A 288 -0.67 -34.23 5.94
C ALA A 288 -1.51 -32.98 5.61
N ALA A 289 -2.76 -32.93 6.09
CA ALA A 289 -3.60 -31.74 5.96
C ALA A 289 -3.07 -30.54 6.76
N ALA A 290 -2.48 -30.78 7.94
CA ALA A 290 -1.86 -29.75 8.76
C ALA A 290 -0.43 -29.35 8.31
N ASN A 291 0.26 -30.23 7.58
CA ASN A 291 1.62 -30.00 7.11
C ASN A 291 1.68 -28.82 6.14
N GLY A 292 2.58 -27.87 6.38
CA GLY A 292 2.74 -26.70 5.51
C GLY A 292 1.89 -25.51 5.94
N THR A 293 1.14 -25.62 7.05
CA THR A 293 0.36 -24.51 7.58
C THR A 293 1.27 -23.36 8.01
N VAL A 294 0.92 -22.15 7.60
CA VAL A 294 1.57 -20.90 8.02
C VAL A 294 0.53 -20.03 8.69
N LEU A 295 0.77 -19.65 9.94
CA LEU A 295 -0.09 -18.76 10.71
C LEU A 295 0.59 -17.40 10.84
N LYS A 296 -0.03 -16.35 10.31
CA LYS A 296 0.39 -14.96 10.54
C LYS A 296 0.09 -14.54 11.99
N PRO A 297 0.69 -13.43 12.46
CA PRO A 297 0.35 -12.87 13.76
C PRO A 297 -1.16 -12.74 13.97
N GLY A 298 -1.66 -13.33 15.06
CA GLY A 298 -3.09 -13.31 15.44
C GLY A 298 -3.98 -14.32 14.71
N GLU A 299 -3.50 -15.07 13.72
CA GLU A 299 -4.30 -16.10 13.05
C GLU A 299 -4.51 -17.33 13.93
N ILE A 300 -5.67 -17.99 13.74
CA ILE A 300 -6.09 -19.16 14.49
C ILE A 300 -5.95 -20.39 13.59
N PHE A 301 -5.28 -21.42 14.10
CA PHE A 301 -5.36 -22.77 13.57
C PHE A 301 -6.63 -23.44 14.10
N SER A 302 -7.40 -24.07 13.22
CA SER A 302 -8.49 -24.99 13.58
C SER A 302 -8.21 -26.36 12.99
N PHE A 303 -8.26 -27.39 13.82
CA PHE A 303 -8.06 -28.77 13.37
C PHE A 303 -9.16 -29.19 12.39
N ASN A 304 -10.42 -28.90 12.70
CA ASN A 304 -11.57 -29.25 11.86
C ASN A 304 -11.60 -28.46 10.54
N GLU A 305 -11.23 -27.18 10.53
CA GLU A 305 -11.12 -26.42 9.27
C GLU A 305 -9.98 -26.95 8.39
N THR A 306 -8.87 -27.33 9.01
CA THR A 306 -7.70 -27.87 8.31
C THR A 306 -7.95 -29.26 7.72
N THR A 307 -8.59 -30.15 8.48
CA THR A 307 -8.80 -31.55 8.10
C THR A 307 -10.11 -31.80 7.34
N GLY A 308 -11.07 -30.87 7.42
CA GLY A 308 -12.39 -30.98 6.82
C GLY A 308 -13.29 -32.01 7.51
N ASP A 309 -14.32 -32.47 6.80
CA ASP A 309 -15.28 -33.45 7.34
C ASP A 309 -14.67 -34.86 7.40
N THR A 310 -14.09 -35.16 8.56
CA THR A 310 -13.46 -36.45 8.88
C THR A 310 -14.47 -37.58 9.13
N THR A 311 -15.76 -37.24 9.28
CA THR A 311 -16.84 -38.21 9.56
C THR A 311 -17.34 -38.91 8.29
N THR A 312 -16.89 -38.46 7.13
CA THR A 312 -17.22 -39.04 5.83
C THR A 312 -15.96 -39.59 5.17
N GLY A 313 -16.10 -40.71 4.43
CA GLY A 313 -15.01 -41.24 3.62
C GLY A 313 -14.63 -40.36 2.40
N ALA A 314 -15.28 -39.20 2.22
CA ALA A 314 -15.13 -38.35 1.04
C ALA A 314 -13.72 -37.77 0.88
N LEU A 315 -13.04 -37.48 2.00
CA LEU A 315 -11.66 -36.98 2.02
C LEU A 315 -10.61 -38.09 2.11
N GLY A 316 -11.02 -39.36 2.04
CA GLY A 316 -10.12 -40.51 2.11
C GLY A 316 -9.87 -41.05 3.52
N TYR A 317 -10.60 -40.54 4.52
CA TYR A 317 -10.65 -41.16 5.86
C TYR A 317 -11.32 -42.54 5.77
N LEU A 318 -10.82 -43.48 6.57
CA LEU A 318 -11.25 -44.87 6.62
C LEU A 318 -11.97 -45.17 7.94
N PRO A 319 -12.86 -46.17 7.98
CA PRO A 319 -13.44 -46.65 9.23
C PRO A 319 -12.34 -47.24 10.13
N ALA A 320 -12.24 -46.71 11.35
CA ALA A 320 -11.35 -47.19 12.38
C ALA A 320 -12.05 -47.09 13.75
N THR A 321 -11.43 -47.66 14.79
CA THR A 321 -11.98 -47.58 16.15
C THR A 321 -12.08 -46.13 16.61
N GLY A 322 -13.29 -45.69 16.94
CA GLY A 322 -13.59 -44.45 17.65
C GLY A 322 -14.61 -44.71 18.76
N ILE A 323 -15.04 -43.64 19.43
CA ILE A 323 -15.98 -43.72 20.56
C ILE A 323 -17.29 -43.06 20.15
N SER A 324 -18.40 -43.78 20.27
CA SER A 324 -19.75 -43.22 20.09
C SER A 324 -20.69 -43.84 21.12
N ASN A 325 -21.54 -43.02 21.74
CA ASN A 325 -22.49 -43.45 22.78
C ASN A 325 -21.86 -44.36 23.86
N ASN A 326 -20.70 -43.95 24.35
CA ASN A 326 -19.90 -44.67 25.35
C ASN A 326 -19.43 -46.07 24.92
N LYS A 327 -19.35 -46.35 23.61
CA LYS A 327 -18.85 -47.62 23.07
C LYS A 327 -17.75 -47.41 22.04
N SER A 328 -16.81 -48.35 21.99
CA SER A 328 -15.92 -48.48 20.85
C SER A 328 -16.72 -48.94 19.64
N VAL A 329 -16.75 -48.11 18.59
CA VAL A 329 -17.44 -48.37 17.33
C VAL A 329 -16.48 -48.11 16.17
N GLN A 330 -16.77 -48.69 15.00
CA GLN A 330 -16.07 -48.30 13.78
C GLN A 330 -16.70 -47.03 13.24
N VAL A 331 -15.92 -45.96 13.16
CA VAL A 331 -16.31 -44.66 12.61
C VAL A 331 -15.24 -44.20 11.62
N TYR A 332 -15.66 -43.49 10.59
CA TYR A 332 -14.74 -42.75 9.74
C TYR A 332 -13.95 -41.74 10.60
N GLY A 333 -12.66 -41.58 10.29
CA GLY A 333 -11.80 -40.68 11.06
C GLY A 333 -11.39 -41.23 12.43
N GLY A 334 -11.71 -42.49 12.78
CA GLY A 334 -11.21 -43.10 14.02
C GLY A 334 -9.68 -42.99 14.14
N GLY A 335 -9.18 -42.53 15.30
CA GLY A 335 -7.76 -42.32 15.58
C GLY A 335 -7.25 -40.88 15.42
N ILE A 336 -7.97 -39.97 14.76
CA ILE A 336 -7.49 -38.59 14.51
C ILE A 336 -7.31 -37.75 15.77
N CYS A 337 -7.98 -38.08 16.88
CA CYS A 337 -7.76 -37.38 18.16
C CYS A 337 -6.32 -37.48 18.65
N GLN A 338 -5.60 -38.56 18.29
CA GLN A 338 -4.16 -38.67 18.59
C GLN A 338 -3.34 -37.66 17.76
N SER A 339 -3.75 -37.36 16.52
CA SER A 339 -3.13 -36.31 15.70
C SER A 339 -3.41 -34.93 16.27
N SER A 340 -4.66 -34.63 16.63
CA SER A 340 -5.01 -33.37 17.32
C SER A 340 -4.23 -33.21 18.64
N THR A 341 -4.14 -34.27 19.44
CA THR A 341 -3.33 -34.29 20.68
C THR A 341 -1.84 -34.04 20.41
N THR A 342 -1.29 -34.58 19.31
CA THR A 342 0.13 -34.36 18.98
C THR A 342 0.37 -32.90 18.58
N ILE A 343 -0.55 -32.30 17.81
CA ILE A 343 -0.49 -30.88 17.45
C ILE A 343 -0.63 -30.01 18.70
N TYR A 344 -1.56 -30.34 19.60
CA TYR A 344 -1.72 -29.64 20.88
C TYR A 344 -0.44 -29.67 21.73
N GLY A 345 0.20 -30.83 21.86
CA GLY A 345 1.45 -30.97 22.60
C GLY A 345 2.61 -30.15 22.02
N ALA A 346 2.66 -29.99 20.69
CA ALA A 346 3.63 -29.10 20.03
C ALA A 346 3.26 -27.62 20.22
N ALA A 347 1.97 -27.26 20.12
CA ALA A 347 1.46 -25.90 20.29
C ALA A 347 1.75 -25.35 21.70
N LEU A 348 1.51 -26.15 22.75
CA LEU A 348 1.88 -25.80 24.13
C LEU A 348 3.37 -25.50 24.28
N ARG A 349 4.22 -26.32 23.66
CA ARG A 349 5.69 -26.19 23.74
C ARG A 349 6.25 -25.07 22.85
N ALA A 350 5.45 -24.57 21.92
CA ALA A 350 5.76 -23.40 21.09
C ALA A 350 5.17 -22.10 21.65
N ASP A 351 4.59 -22.13 22.85
CA ASP A 351 3.91 -21.00 23.50
C ASP A 351 2.72 -20.43 22.72
N MET A 352 2.01 -21.27 21.96
CA MET A 352 0.79 -20.84 21.28
C MET A 352 -0.34 -20.64 22.29
N GLU A 353 -1.21 -19.65 22.04
CA GLU A 353 -2.39 -19.42 22.86
C GLU A 353 -3.47 -20.45 22.51
N ILE A 354 -3.88 -21.27 23.47
CA ILE A 354 -4.93 -22.27 23.26
C ILE A 354 -6.30 -21.55 23.29
N VAL A 355 -7.02 -21.58 22.17
CA VAL A 355 -8.32 -20.91 22.01
C VAL A 355 -9.45 -21.83 22.43
N THR A 356 -9.37 -23.11 22.04
CA THR A 356 -10.37 -24.11 22.40
C THR A 356 -9.71 -25.47 22.48
N ARG A 357 -9.97 -26.17 23.57
CA ARG A 357 -9.52 -27.53 23.80
C ARG A 357 -10.53 -28.29 24.64
N TYR A 358 -10.74 -29.56 24.28
CA TYR A 358 -11.56 -30.50 25.03
C TYR A 358 -10.70 -31.72 25.40
N ASN A 359 -10.84 -32.23 26.63
CA ASN A 359 -10.29 -33.53 26.99
C ASN A 359 -11.22 -34.66 26.54
N HIS A 360 -10.65 -35.85 26.35
CA HIS A 360 -11.37 -37.08 26.10
C HIS A 360 -12.21 -37.47 27.32
N ARG A 361 -13.21 -38.32 27.08
CA ARG A 361 -14.01 -38.95 28.14
C ARG A 361 -13.15 -39.73 29.14
N TRP A 362 -12.10 -40.40 28.67
CA TRP A 362 -11.16 -41.18 29.49
C TRP A 362 -9.71 -40.76 29.21
N PRO A 363 -8.79 -40.90 30.19
CA PRO A 363 -7.39 -40.58 29.97
C PRO A 363 -6.81 -41.36 28.79
N SER A 364 -6.13 -40.65 27.88
CA SER A 364 -5.48 -41.25 26.73
C SER A 364 -4.20 -41.98 27.15
N SER A 365 -3.94 -43.16 26.60
CA SER A 365 -2.74 -43.96 26.93
C SER A 365 -1.46 -43.48 26.24
N TYR A 366 -1.57 -42.61 25.23
CA TYR A 366 -0.48 -42.14 24.39
C TYR A 366 0.08 -40.77 24.81
N VAL A 367 -0.47 -40.14 25.85
CA VAL A 367 0.03 -38.89 26.46
C VAL A 367 -0.17 -38.89 27.99
N PRO A 368 0.60 -38.07 28.74
CA PRO A 368 0.31 -37.84 30.15
C PRO A 368 -1.12 -37.34 30.39
N ILE A 369 -1.67 -37.65 31.57
CA ILE A 369 -3.02 -37.19 31.96
C ILE A 369 -3.11 -35.67 31.87
N GLY A 370 -4.19 -35.14 31.31
CA GLY A 370 -4.41 -33.71 31.12
C GLY A 370 -3.84 -33.13 29.82
N GLN A 371 -3.03 -33.86 29.07
CA GLN A 371 -2.36 -33.36 27.85
C GLN A 371 -3.01 -33.84 26.53
N ASP A 372 -4.22 -34.37 26.58
CA ASP A 372 -4.95 -34.83 25.40
C ASP A 372 -5.86 -33.74 24.81
N ALA A 373 -6.13 -33.80 23.50
CA ALA A 373 -7.09 -32.93 22.82
C ALA A 373 -8.00 -33.79 21.94
N THR A 374 -9.30 -33.78 22.23
CA THR A 374 -10.31 -34.52 21.45
C THR A 374 -10.94 -33.63 20.38
N VAL A 375 -11.32 -34.25 19.26
CA VAL A 375 -11.99 -33.60 18.13
C VAL A 375 -13.11 -34.50 17.61
N ASP A 376 -14.17 -33.90 17.09
CA ASP A 376 -15.31 -34.54 16.45
C ASP A 376 -15.98 -33.53 15.52
N TYR A 377 -15.91 -33.76 14.21
CA TYR A 377 -16.39 -32.78 13.23
C TYR A 377 -17.93 -32.75 13.19
N PRO A 378 -18.58 -31.57 13.17
CA PRO A 378 -18.00 -30.22 13.29
C PRO A 378 -18.02 -29.67 14.72
N SER A 379 -18.59 -30.39 15.70
CA SER A 379 -18.98 -29.84 17.00
C SER A 379 -17.87 -29.71 18.03
N THR A 380 -16.80 -30.49 17.92
CA THR A 380 -15.68 -30.50 18.86
C THR A 380 -14.40 -30.28 18.09
N ASP A 381 -13.74 -29.15 18.34
CA ASP A 381 -12.55 -28.72 17.62
C ASP A 381 -11.41 -28.46 18.59
N PHE A 382 -10.19 -28.49 18.05
CA PHE A 382 -8.99 -28.00 18.73
C PHE A 382 -8.47 -26.78 17.98
N GLN A 383 -8.33 -25.67 18.72
CA GLN A 383 -7.92 -24.39 18.15
C GLN A 383 -6.82 -23.74 18.99
N PHE A 384 -5.83 -23.16 18.30
CA PHE A 384 -4.82 -22.31 18.93
C PHE A 384 -4.51 -21.11 18.04
N LYS A 385 -4.06 -20.01 18.65
CA LYS A 385 -3.73 -18.76 17.99
C LYS A 385 -2.22 -18.55 18.00
N ASN A 386 -1.68 -18.07 16.89
CA ASN A 386 -0.35 -17.48 16.88
C ASN A 386 -0.40 -16.13 17.62
N SER A 387 -0.03 -16.14 18.90
CA SER A 387 0.00 -14.96 19.77
C SER A 387 1.24 -14.08 19.57
N SER A 388 2.18 -14.49 18.72
CA SER A 388 3.43 -13.74 18.46
C SER A 388 3.27 -12.69 17.36
N ASP A 389 4.21 -11.74 17.31
CA ASP A 389 4.29 -10.71 16.26
C ASP A 389 4.91 -11.22 14.95
N TYR A 390 5.25 -12.52 14.87
CA TYR A 390 5.91 -13.14 13.72
C TYR A 390 5.13 -14.33 13.18
N PRO A 391 5.29 -14.71 11.90
CA PRO A 391 4.67 -15.92 11.37
C PRO A 391 5.18 -17.20 12.04
N VAL A 392 4.30 -18.19 12.15
CA VAL A 392 4.58 -19.54 12.66
C VAL A 392 4.32 -20.57 11.56
N TYR A 393 5.19 -21.57 11.46
CA TYR A 393 5.17 -22.60 10.41
C TYR A 393 5.04 -23.99 11.03
N ILE A 394 4.10 -24.80 10.55
CA ILE A 394 3.79 -26.12 11.09
C ILE A 394 4.26 -27.19 10.11
N LYS A 395 5.15 -28.07 10.58
CA LYS A 395 5.52 -29.31 9.90
C LYS A 395 4.95 -30.48 10.66
N ALA A 396 4.16 -31.31 9.98
CA ALA A 396 3.42 -32.41 10.59
C ALA A 396 3.48 -33.64 9.69
N TYR A 397 3.93 -34.77 10.23
CA TYR A 397 4.10 -35.99 9.42
C TYR A 397 4.11 -37.25 10.29
N MET A 398 3.98 -38.40 9.63
CA MET A 398 4.17 -39.72 10.23
C MET A 398 5.58 -40.23 9.92
N ASP A 399 6.31 -40.64 10.95
CA ASP A 399 7.53 -41.46 10.82
C ASP A 399 7.22 -42.88 11.28
N GLY A 400 6.89 -43.75 10.32
CA GLY A 400 6.38 -45.10 10.59
C GLY A 400 5.08 -45.06 11.39
N ARG A 401 5.16 -45.35 12.70
CA ARG A 401 4.03 -45.29 13.65
C ARG A 401 4.08 -44.09 14.59
N THR A 402 5.10 -43.24 14.48
CA THR A 402 5.27 -42.06 15.32
C THR A 402 4.68 -40.85 14.61
N LEU A 403 3.76 -40.17 15.27
CA LEU A 403 3.26 -38.86 14.84
C LEU A 403 4.30 -37.83 15.27
N VAL A 404 4.73 -36.97 14.35
CA VAL A 404 5.70 -35.91 14.61
C VAL A 404 5.12 -34.57 14.20
N VAL A 405 5.07 -33.62 15.13
CA VAL A 405 4.69 -32.24 14.87
C VAL A 405 5.81 -31.32 15.35
N GLN A 406 6.27 -30.46 14.44
CA GLN A 406 7.30 -29.46 14.66
C GLN A 406 6.72 -28.09 14.35
N ILE A 407 6.95 -27.14 15.24
CA ILE A 407 6.53 -25.75 15.05
C ILE A 407 7.79 -24.89 14.95
N TYR A 408 7.87 -24.08 13.89
CA TYR A 408 8.95 -23.15 13.63
C TYR A 408 8.45 -21.72 13.73
N GLY A 409 9.31 -20.81 14.19
CA GLY A 409 8.97 -19.40 14.34
C GLY A 409 10.08 -18.60 15.03
N HIS A 410 9.71 -17.41 15.50
CA HIS A 410 10.61 -16.49 16.18
C HIS A 410 10.88 -16.94 17.62
N PRO A 411 12.14 -17.18 18.02
CA PRO A 411 12.46 -17.61 19.38
C PRO A 411 12.24 -16.47 20.38
N SER A 412 11.80 -16.80 21.59
CA SER A 412 11.66 -15.81 22.65
C SER A 412 13.01 -15.37 23.20
N ASP A 413 13.13 -14.09 23.55
CA ASP A 413 14.28 -13.60 24.32
C ASP A 413 14.22 -14.07 25.78
N GLU A 414 13.03 -14.37 26.30
CA GLU A 414 12.76 -14.67 27.72
C GLU A 414 12.95 -16.15 28.08
N TRP A 415 12.80 -17.07 27.13
CA TRP A 415 13.00 -18.52 27.34
C TRP A 415 13.52 -19.20 26.06
N ASP A 416 14.18 -20.35 26.23
CA ASP A 416 14.73 -21.16 25.12
C ASP A 416 13.87 -22.41 24.85
N THR A 417 13.24 -22.97 25.89
CA THR A 417 12.43 -24.20 25.78
C THR A 417 11.26 -24.16 26.75
N ILE A 418 10.21 -24.92 26.41
CA ILE A 418 9.03 -25.11 27.24
C ILE A 418 8.79 -26.60 27.41
N GLU A 419 8.66 -27.05 28.65
CA GLU A 419 8.18 -28.39 28.98
C GLU A 419 6.73 -28.31 29.49
N VAL A 420 6.03 -29.44 29.46
CA VAL A 420 4.64 -29.52 29.95
C VAL A 420 4.55 -30.64 30.97
N GLU A 421 4.25 -30.26 32.20
CA GLU A 421 4.03 -31.17 33.33
C GLU A 421 2.54 -31.25 33.63
N SER A 422 2.06 -32.43 34.00
CA SER A 422 0.65 -32.61 34.39
C SER A 422 0.48 -33.76 35.37
N TRP A 423 -0.56 -33.66 36.20
CA TRP A 423 -0.81 -34.61 37.28
C TRP A 423 -2.31 -34.77 37.54
N GLN A 424 -2.67 -35.94 38.07
CA GLN A 424 -4.02 -36.21 38.54
C GLN A 424 -4.28 -35.50 39.87
N THR A 425 -5.39 -34.78 39.97
CA THR A 425 -5.81 -34.06 41.18
C THR A 425 -6.92 -34.75 41.95
N GLY A 426 -7.66 -35.68 41.32
CA GLY A 426 -8.80 -36.34 41.94
C GLY A 426 -9.17 -37.66 41.28
N VAL A 427 -9.87 -38.49 42.05
CA VAL A 427 -10.49 -39.75 41.60
C VAL A 427 -11.97 -39.69 41.96
N ILE A 428 -12.82 -40.04 40.99
CA ILE A 428 -14.27 -39.99 41.13
C ILE A 428 -14.78 -41.44 41.05
N PRO A 429 -15.41 -41.96 42.12
CA PRO A 429 -15.94 -43.32 42.10
C PRO A 429 -17.05 -43.46 41.06
N PRO A 430 -17.21 -44.65 40.46
CA PRO A 430 -18.30 -44.89 39.54
C PRO A 430 -19.66 -44.67 40.24
N PRO A 431 -20.68 -44.18 39.52
CA PRO A 431 -22.04 -44.10 40.04
C PRO A 431 -22.61 -45.49 40.34
N PRO A 432 -23.73 -45.58 41.09
CA PRO A 432 -24.43 -46.85 41.31
C PRO A 432 -24.77 -47.57 40.00
N THR A 433 -24.75 -48.90 40.03
CA THR A 433 -25.11 -49.75 38.89
C THR A 433 -26.46 -49.37 38.30
N GLU A 434 -26.51 -49.21 36.99
CA GLU A 434 -27.71 -48.92 36.22
C GLU A 434 -28.29 -50.21 35.65
N TYR A 435 -29.62 -50.33 35.71
CA TYR A 435 -30.37 -51.43 35.11
C TYR A 435 -31.30 -50.88 34.05
N ILE A 436 -31.11 -51.33 32.81
CA ILE A 436 -31.91 -50.91 31.66
C ILE A 436 -32.86 -52.06 31.30
N VAL A 437 -34.16 -51.80 31.27
CA VAL A 437 -35.14 -52.79 30.81
C VAL A 437 -34.98 -52.99 29.31
N ASP A 438 -34.73 -54.23 28.90
CA ASP A 438 -34.68 -54.65 27.51
C ASP A 438 -35.84 -55.63 27.26
N GLU A 439 -36.89 -55.13 26.59
CA GLU A 439 -38.11 -55.88 26.29
C GLU A 439 -37.87 -57.12 25.43
N SER A 440 -36.69 -57.26 24.80
CA SER A 440 -36.32 -58.46 24.06
C SER A 440 -35.81 -59.61 24.95
N LEU A 441 -35.47 -59.31 26.21
CA LEU A 441 -34.99 -60.30 27.17
C LEU A 441 -36.17 -60.93 27.94
N PRO A 442 -36.15 -62.26 28.23
CA PRO A 442 -37.18 -62.89 29.05
C PRO A 442 -37.24 -62.33 30.48
N GLU A 443 -38.41 -62.30 31.09
CA GLU A 443 -38.58 -61.99 32.52
C GLU A 443 -37.64 -62.85 33.38
N GLY A 444 -36.98 -62.24 34.36
CA GLY A 444 -36.03 -62.90 35.25
C GLY A 444 -34.59 -62.97 34.74
N THR A 445 -34.29 -62.42 33.55
CA THR A 445 -32.91 -62.35 33.04
C THR A 445 -32.20 -61.04 33.37
N VAL A 446 -30.92 -61.15 33.73
CA VAL A 446 -29.99 -60.03 33.93
C VAL A 446 -28.75 -60.32 33.09
N THR A 447 -28.45 -59.47 32.13
CA THR A 447 -27.31 -59.62 31.21
C THR A 447 -26.35 -58.46 31.40
N TRP A 448 -25.05 -58.76 31.51
CA TRP A 448 -24.00 -57.75 31.57
C TRP A 448 -23.95 -56.92 30.29
N TRP A 449 -23.74 -55.60 30.41
CA TRP A 449 -23.64 -54.69 29.26
C TRP A 449 -22.35 -53.86 29.25
N THR A 450 -22.03 -53.17 30.35
CA THR A 450 -20.80 -52.36 30.47
C THR A 450 -20.27 -52.40 31.90
N ASP A 451 -18.94 -52.36 32.05
CA ASP A 451 -18.28 -52.24 33.35
C ASP A 451 -18.31 -50.80 33.90
N ALA A 452 -18.28 -50.68 35.23
CA ALA A 452 -18.08 -49.41 35.91
C ALA A 452 -16.67 -48.86 35.66
N CYS A 453 -16.53 -47.56 35.43
CA CYS A 453 -15.25 -46.89 35.30
C CYS A 453 -15.13 -45.69 36.25
N TYR A 454 -13.95 -45.51 36.84
CA TYR A 454 -13.62 -44.34 37.65
C TYR A 454 -13.46 -43.11 36.75
N GLY A 455 -13.86 -41.96 37.27
CA GLY A 455 -13.55 -40.65 36.71
C GLY A 455 -12.29 -40.07 37.35
N TYR A 456 -11.72 -39.05 36.71
CA TYR A 456 -10.47 -38.43 37.14
C TYR A 456 -10.49 -36.93 36.85
N THR A 457 -9.85 -36.14 37.70
CA THR A 457 -9.52 -34.74 37.39
C THR A 457 -8.01 -34.59 37.27
N ALA A 458 -7.57 -33.70 36.38
CA ALA A 458 -6.14 -33.41 36.19
C ALA A 458 -5.89 -31.92 35.96
N GLU A 459 -4.70 -31.49 36.38
CA GLU A 459 -4.17 -30.15 36.15
C GLU A 459 -2.77 -30.29 35.50
N GLY A 460 -2.26 -29.19 34.96
CA GLY A 460 -0.91 -29.15 34.42
C GLY A 460 -0.41 -27.73 34.23
N GLU A 461 0.87 -27.63 33.88
CA GLU A 461 1.58 -26.37 33.69
C GLU A 461 2.58 -26.47 32.53
N LYS A 462 2.75 -25.36 31.81
CA LYS A 462 3.94 -25.09 30.98
C LYS A 462 5.07 -24.61 31.90
N VAL A 463 6.25 -25.20 31.77
CA VAL A 463 7.46 -24.84 32.50
C VAL A 463 8.47 -24.27 31.52
N PHE A 464 8.82 -23.00 31.69
CA PHE A 464 9.69 -22.27 30.77
C PHE A 464 11.12 -22.28 31.29
N TYR A 465 12.08 -22.56 30.40
CA TYR A 465 13.49 -22.61 30.75
C TYR A 465 14.32 -21.62 29.93
N LYS A 466 15.24 -20.90 30.57
CA LYS A 466 16.30 -20.10 29.94
C LYS A 466 17.65 -20.61 30.42
N ASN A 467 18.56 -20.92 29.49
CA ASN A 467 19.88 -21.49 29.80
C ASN A 467 19.81 -22.71 30.74
N GLY A 468 18.76 -23.53 30.60
CA GLY A 468 18.53 -24.71 31.45
C GLY A 468 17.99 -24.43 32.86
N GLN A 469 17.67 -23.19 33.20
CA GLN A 469 17.05 -22.82 34.47
C GLN A 469 15.58 -22.46 34.26
N GLU A 470 14.72 -22.94 35.16
CA GLU A 470 13.30 -22.58 35.17
C GLU A 470 13.16 -21.07 35.43
N VAL A 471 12.44 -20.38 34.55
CA VAL A 471 12.19 -18.92 34.65
C VAL A 471 10.74 -18.58 34.93
N LYS A 472 9.79 -19.45 34.56
CA LYS A 472 8.36 -19.18 34.64
C LYS A 472 7.55 -20.47 34.58
N ARG A 473 6.37 -20.47 35.22
CA ARG A 473 5.32 -21.49 35.06
C ARG A 473 4.00 -20.84 34.68
N GLU A 474 3.22 -21.51 33.84
CA GLU A 474 1.86 -21.10 33.49
C GLU A 474 0.92 -22.29 33.51
N PRO A 475 -0.29 -22.18 34.09
CA PRO A 475 -1.25 -23.28 34.06
C PRO A 475 -1.75 -23.55 32.63
N ILE A 476 -2.03 -24.82 32.33
CA ILE A 476 -2.85 -25.22 31.19
C ILE A 476 -4.28 -25.54 31.66
N ASP A 477 -5.21 -25.67 30.72
CA ASP A 477 -6.60 -26.03 31.03
C ASP A 477 -6.68 -27.34 31.82
N SER A 478 -7.45 -27.33 32.90
CA SER A 478 -7.74 -28.54 33.66
C SER A 478 -8.57 -29.52 32.85
N SER A 479 -8.52 -30.80 33.23
CA SER A 479 -9.23 -31.88 32.55
C SER A 479 -10.15 -32.63 33.51
N TYR A 480 -11.33 -33.00 33.02
CA TYR A 480 -12.31 -33.81 33.73
C TYR A 480 -12.68 -35.05 32.89
N TYR A 481 -12.22 -36.21 33.33
CA TYR A 481 -12.50 -37.50 32.73
C TYR A 481 -13.69 -38.15 33.43
N MET A 482 -14.71 -38.51 32.67
CA MET A 482 -16.02 -38.90 33.20
C MET A 482 -16.01 -40.33 33.75
N GLU A 483 -16.52 -40.49 34.96
CA GLU A 483 -16.89 -41.78 35.52
C GLU A 483 -18.03 -42.46 34.73
N GLY A 484 -18.27 -43.74 35.01
CA GLY A 484 -19.32 -44.51 34.35
C GLY A 484 -19.85 -45.61 35.26
N ALA A 485 -21.17 -45.76 35.29
CA ALA A 485 -21.82 -46.83 36.05
C ALA A 485 -21.59 -48.18 35.36
N ALA A 486 -21.59 -49.25 36.15
CA ALA A 486 -21.82 -50.58 35.58
C ALA A 486 -23.26 -50.62 35.04
N VAL A 487 -23.47 -51.16 33.86
CA VAL A 487 -24.78 -51.25 33.23
C VAL A 487 -25.12 -52.72 33.02
N TYR A 488 -26.31 -53.13 33.44
CA TYR A 488 -26.90 -54.43 33.14
C TYR A 488 -28.23 -54.23 32.41
N LYS A 489 -28.50 -55.10 31.44
CA LYS A 489 -29.81 -55.19 30.80
C LYS A 489 -30.66 -56.23 31.50
N ILE A 490 -31.92 -55.90 31.80
CA ILE A 490 -32.84 -56.80 32.50
C ILE A 490 -34.11 -57.03 31.68
N GLY A 491 -34.68 -58.23 31.74
CA GLY A 491 -36.00 -58.50 31.15
C GLY A 491 -37.11 -57.71 31.86
N PRO A 492 -38.27 -57.51 31.22
CA PRO A 492 -39.39 -56.79 31.83
C PRO A 492 -39.82 -57.48 33.13
N ASN A 493 -40.23 -56.68 34.13
CA ASN A 493 -40.63 -57.12 35.48
C ASN A 493 -39.55 -57.88 36.30
N THR A 494 -38.27 -57.80 35.91
CA THR A 494 -37.17 -58.44 36.64
C THR A 494 -36.73 -57.60 37.85
N ASP A 495 -36.65 -58.20 39.05
CA ASP A 495 -35.95 -57.61 40.19
C ASP A 495 -34.46 -57.97 40.12
N PRO A 496 -33.55 -57.00 39.88
CA PRO A 496 -32.12 -57.26 39.77
C PRO A 496 -31.46 -57.71 41.08
N ASN A 497 -32.13 -57.56 42.23
CA ASN A 497 -31.63 -57.97 43.54
C ASN A 497 -32.18 -59.33 44.02
N ALA A 498 -33.07 -59.96 43.25
CA ALA A 498 -33.58 -61.29 43.56
C ALA A 498 -32.50 -62.38 43.27
N PRO A 499 -32.41 -63.45 44.08
CA PRO A 499 -31.48 -64.54 43.83
C PRO A 499 -31.79 -65.22 42.48
N SER A 500 -30.84 -65.15 41.54
CA SER A 500 -30.99 -65.66 40.17
C SER A 500 -31.41 -67.13 40.12
N GLN A 501 -32.47 -67.44 39.38
CA GLN A 501 -33.01 -68.79 39.18
C GLN A 501 -32.52 -69.48 37.90
N ASN A 502 -31.78 -68.80 37.02
CA ASN A 502 -31.33 -69.40 35.76
C ASN A 502 -29.81 -69.28 35.60
N GLY A 503 -29.14 -70.43 35.68
CA GLY A 503 -27.73 -70.59 35.34
C GLY A 503 -27.52 -70.42 33.84
N GLY A 504 -27.05 -69.24 33.44
CA GLY A 504 -26.51 -68.94 32.12
C GLY A 504 -25.45 -67.85 32.34
N GLY A 505 -24.20 -68.17 32.06
CA GLY A 505 -23.03 -67.49 32.61
C GLY A 505 -22.98 -65.99 32.29
N ASP A 506 -22.78 -65.19 33.33
CA ASP A 506 -21.87 -64.05 33.34
C ASP A 506 -21.58 -63.64 34.79
N LYS A 507 -20.41 -63.01 34.99
CA LYS A 507 -19.74 -62.72 36.27
C LYS A 507 -20.70 -62.22 37.37
N PRO A 508 -20.72 -62.83 38.58
CA PRO A 508 -21.59 -62.39 39.65
C PRO A 508 -21.25 -60.96 40.11
N ALA A 509 -22.28 -60.18 40.41
CA ALA A 509 -22.23 -58.77 40.82
C ALA A 509 -21.56 -58.50 42.20
N ASN A 510 -20.74 -59.42 42.72
CA ASN A 510 -20.15 -59.25 44.05
C ASN A 510 -18.76 -59.87 44.20
N THR A 511 -17.83 -59.47 43.34
CA THR A 511 -16.38 -59.43 43.66
C THR A 511 -15.72 -58.33 42.84
N SER A 512 -15.90 -57.08 43.28
CA SER A 512 -15.08 -55.95 42.85
C SER A 512 -14.05 -55.69 43.95
N SER A 513 -12.88 -56.33 43.85
CA SER A 513 -11.69 -55.81 44.51
C SER A 513 -11.24 -54.56 43.73
N THR A 514 -11.93 -53.45 43.95
CA THR A 514 -11.55 -52.13 43.43
C THR A 514 -10.64 -51.46 44.45
N THR A 515 -9.36 -51.84 44.44
CA THR A 515 -8.32 -50.91 44.87
C THR A 515 -8.04 -50.00 43.67
N PRO A 516 -8.02 -48.67 43.83
CA PRO A 516 -7.58 -47.79 42.75
C PRO A 516 -6.16 -48.18 42.32
N PRO A 517 -5.81 -48.13 41.03
CA PRO A 517 -4.41 -48.26 40.64
C PRO A 517 -3.61 -47.18 41.38
N ALA A 518 -2.57 -47.60 42.11
CA ALA A 518 -1.69 -46.68 42.81
C ALA A 518 -1.03 -45.73 41.79
N SER A 519 -0.99 -44.44 42.12
CA SER A 519 -0.35 -43.40 41.33
C SER A 519 1.11 -43.76 41.06
N SER A 520 1.42 -44.27 39.87
CA SER A 520 2.78 -44.38 39.37
C SER A 520 3.13 -43.08 38.66
N SER A 521 3.80 -42.15 39.35
CA SER A 521 4.65 -41.20 38.65
C SER A 521 5.85 -41.98 38.12
N THR A 522 5.89 -42.18 36.82
CA THR A 522 7.11 -42.65 36.17
C THR A 522 7.34 -41.73 35.00
N ALA A 523 8.27 -40.80 35.19
CA ALA A 523 8.81 -39.98 34.14
C ALA A 523 9.40 -40.92 33.06
N PRO A 524 9.10 -40.72 31.76
CA PRO A 524 9.85 -41.39 30.72
C PRO A 524 11.28 -40.81 30.73
N SER A 525 12.26 -41.71 30.84
CA SER A 525 13.68 -41.42 30.71
C SER A 525 13.95 -40.63 29.42
N SER A 526 14.60 -39.48 29.56
CA SER A 526 15.16 -38.73 28.44
C SER A 526 16.14 -39.62 27.67
N SER A 527 15.79 -39.96 26.43
CA SER A 527 16.72 -40.53 25.47
C SER A 527 17.57 -39.39 24.91
N GLN A 528 18.76 -39.23 25.47
CA GLN A 528 19.82 -38.38 24.95
C GLN A 528 20.28 -38.93 23.58
N PRO A 529 20.49 -38.10 22.54
CA PRO A 529 21.03 -38.56 21.27
C PRO A 529 22.47 -39.04 21.46
N SER A 530 22.74 -40.25 20.94
CA SER A 530 24.04 -40.91 20.97
C SER A 530 25.01 -40.16 20.07
N SER A 531 26.09 -39.61 20.65
CA SER A 531 27.26 -39.18 19.89
C SER A 531 28.09 -40.39 19.50
N THR A 532 28.20 -40.64 18.20
CA THR A 532 29.19 -41.56 17.63
C THR A 532 30.59 -40.97 17.79
N ALA A 533 31.43 -41.59 18.60
CA ALA A 533 32.89 -41.45 18.56
C ALA A 533 33.54 -42.84 18.36
N PRO A 534 34.65 -42.93 17.59
CA PRO A 534 35.25 -44.20 17.14
C PRO A 534 36.13 -44.85 18.23
N PRO A 535 36.56 -46.12 18.06
CA PRO A 535 36.96 -46.97 19.18
C PRO A 535 38.35 -46.66 19.73
N SER A 536 38.47 -46.88 21.05
CA SER A 536 39.68 -46.86 21.86
C SER A 536 40.67 -47.96 21.45
N SER A 537 41.94 -47.59 21.27
CA SER A 537 43.09 -48.49 21.30
C SER A 537 43.84 -48.30 22.63
N SER A 538 44.05 -49.42 23.31
CA SER A 538 44.83 -49.65 24.53
C SER A 538 46.16 -48.90 24.63
N GLU A 539 46.38 -48.21 25.75
CA GLU A 539 47.71 -47.77 26.21
C GLU A 539 48.32 -48.79 27.18
N THR A 540 49.62 -49.04 27.02
CA THR A 540 50.47 -49.60 28.07
C THR A 540 51.74 -48.76 28.17
N SER A 541 51.90 -48.08 29.32
CA SER A 541 53.12 -47.73 30.07
C SER A 541 54.47 -47.58 29.34
N SER A 542 55.12 -46.41 29.49
CA SER A 542 56.38 -46.28 30.25
C SER A 542 56.97 -44.85 30.29
N LYS A 543 57.65 -44.54 31.40
CA LYS A 543 58.32 -43.28 31.79
C LYS A 543 59.59 -42.96 30.97
N PRO A 544 60.08 -41.70 31.00
CA PRO A 544 61.30 -41.29 30.29
C PRO A 544 62.59 -41.40 31.14
N VAL A 545 63.71 -41.64 30.47
CA VAL A 545 65.08 -41.42 30.99
C VAL A 545 65.89 -40.66 29.94
N SER A 546 66.66 -39.68 30.42
CA SER A 546 67.61 -38.80 29.73
C SER A 546 68.86 -39.53 29.21
N SER A 547 69.33 -39.19 28.00
CA SER A 547 70.70 -38.67 27.71
C SER A 547 71.02 -38.65 26.20
N SER A 548 71.63 -37.55 25.76
CA SER A 548 72.18 -37.22 24.42
C SER A 548 73.44 -38.07 24.04
N PRO A 549 74.17 -37.79 22.93
CA PRO A 549 73.81 -37.53 21.52
C PRO A 549 74.64 -38.40 20.52
N SER A 550 74.35 -38.31 19.21
CA SER A 550 75.33 -38.02 18.13
C SER A 550 75.02 -38.67 16.77
N SER A 551 75.01 -37.80 15.75
CA SER A 551 75.55 -37.92 14.38
C SER A 551 74.96 -38.85 13.30
N SER A 552 75.01 -38.26 12.09
CA SER A 552 75.04 -38.80 10.72
C SER A 552 73.73 -39.39 10.17
N GLU A 553 73.04 -38.72 9.24
CA GLU A 553 73.40 -38.44 7.83
C GLU A 553 73.26 -39.70 6.96
N GLU A 554 72.17 -39.79 6.20
CA GLU A 554 72.17 -40.06 4.75
C GLU A 554 70.73 -40.08 4.19
N THR A 555 70.61 -39.51 3.00
CA THR A 555 69.42 -39.48 2.13
C THR A 555 69.43 -40.75 1.22
N PRO A 556 68.69 -40.81 0.10
CA PRO A 556 67.28 -41.18 -0.01
C PRO A 556 67.09 -42.34 -1.02
N THR A 557 65.84 -42.71 -1.30
CA THR A 557 65.26 -43.30 -2.55
C THR A 557 64.04 -44.12 -2.12
N GLY A 558 62.88 -44.07 -2.74
CA GLY A 558 62.52 -43.85 -4.14
C GLY A 558 61.51 -44.96 -4.47
N GLY A 559 60.32 -44.60 -4.95
CA GLY A 559 59.24 -45.52 -5.28
C GLY A 559 57.89 -44.83 -5.29
#